data_AF-A0A4Q6GPU4-F1
#
_entry.id   AF-A0A4Q6GPU4-F1
#
_cell.length_a   1.000
_cell.length_b   1.000
_cell.length_c   1.000
_cell.angle_alpha   90.00
_cell.angle_beta   90.00
_cell.angle_gamma   90.00
#
_symmetry.space_group_name_H-M   'P 1'
#
loop_
_entity.id
_entity.type
_entity.pdbx_description
1 polymer ?
#
loop_
_entity_poly.entity_id
_entity_poly.type
_entity_poly.pdbx_seq_one_letter_code
_entity_poly.pdbx_strand_id
1 'polypeptide(L)'
;MTDETPRMTSHRPYLLRALSQWIADNDMTPHLLVDATLPGVQVPPSAVKEGKVVLNIAERAVVRLQIDNTSVSFSARFGGVSYPVMVPISAVLAIHCESARNRYGRWLVMRGVSSVMRSL
;
A
#
# COMPACT_ATOMS: atom_id res chain seq x y z
N MET A 1 -23.92 34.13 11.71
CA MET A 1 -22.87 33.65 10.78
C MET A 1 -22.51 32.25 11.22
N THR A 2 -23.07 31.24 10.55
CA THR A 2 -22.68 29.84 10.73
C THR A 2 -21.27 29.68 10.18
N ASP A 3 -20.32 29.37 11.06
CA ASP A 3 -18.95 29.03 10.69
C ASP A 3 -18.95 27.63 10.07
N GLU A 4 -19.15 27.57 8.75
CA GLU A 4 -19.04 26.32 7.99
C GLU A 4 -17.60 26.17 7.51
N THR A 5 -16.72 25.70 8.39
CA THR A 5 -15.35 25.36 8.01
C THR A 5 -15.39 24.21 7.00
N PRO A 6 -14.80 24.35 5.78
CA PRO A 6 -14.85 23.29 4.79
C PRO A 6 -14.19 22.01 5.32
N ARG A 7 -14.94 20.91 5.36
CA ARG A 7 -14.39 19.59 5.76
C ARG A 7 -13.44 19.07 4.67
N MET A 8 -12.17 18.96 5.01
CA MET A 8 -11.16 18.36 4.14
C MET A 8 -11.36 16.85 4.01
N THR A 9 -11.17 16.32 2.80
CA THR A 9 -11.14 14.87 2.56
C THR A 9 -9.89 14.24 3.16
N SER A 10 -9.90 12.91 3.38
CA SER A 10 -8.73 12.20 3.92
C SER A 10 -7.49 12.41 3.05
N HIS A 11 -6.35 12.71 3.67
CA HIS A 11 -5.05 12.83 3.01
C HIS A 11 -4.39 11.45 2.74
N ARG A 12 -4.88 10.35 3.33
CA ARG A 12 -4.28 9.01 3.21
C ARG A 12 -4.00 8.57 1.77
N PRO A 13 -4.94 8.64 0.80
CA PRO A 13 -4.67 8.19 -0.57
C PRO A 13 -3.64 9.07 -1.29
N TYR A 14 -3.57 10.36 -0.94
CA TYR A 14 -2.59 11.29 -1.52
C TYR A 14 -1.17 10.99 -1.03
N LEU A 15 -1.00 10.79 0.27
CA LEU A 15 0.28 10.38 0.84
C LEU A 15 0.71 9.01 0.33
N LEU A 16 -0.24 8.08 0.16
CA LEU A 16 0.05 6.76 -0.39
C LEU A 16 0.62 6.84 -1.81
N ARG A 17 0.00 7.63 -2.69
CA ARG A 17 0.53 7.89 -4.04
C ARG A 17 1.93 8.50 -3.99
N ALA A 18 2.11 9.56 -3.19
CA ALA A 18 3.39 10.26 -3.08
C ALA A 18 4.52 9.34 -2.57
N LEU A 19 4.25 8.53 -1.54
CA LEU A 19 5.22 7.58 -1.00
C LEU A 19 5.51 6.44 -1.97
N SER A 20 4.49 5.93 -2.68
CA SER A 20 4.70 4.90 -3.69
C SER A 20 5.62 5.39 -4.81
N GLN A 21 5.38 6.60 -5.32
CA GLN A 21 6.21 7.23 -6.34
C GLN A 21 7.63 7.46 -5.82
N TRP A 22 7.77 8.07 -4.65
CA TRP A 22 9.08 8.36 -4.06
C TRP A 22 9.91 7.09 -3.82
N ILE A 23 9.30 5.98 -3.38
CA ILE A 23 9.99 4.70 -3.23
C ILE A 23 10.48 4.19 -4.59
N ALA A 24 9.64 4.27 -5.63
CA ALA A 24 10.00 3.83 -6.98
C ALA A 24 11.12 4.68 -7.60
N ASP A 25 11.08 6.00 -7.41
CA ASP A 25 12.13 6.94 -7.88
C ASP A 25 13.49 6.68 -7.23
N ASN A 26 13.53 5.98 -6.09
CA ASN A 26 14.75 5.57 -5.39
C ASN A 26 15.16 4.12 -5.69
N ASP A 27 14.70 3.54 -6.81
CA ASP A 27 15.00 2.18 -7.25
C ASP A 27 14.59 1.07 -6.24
N MET A 28 13.68 1.39 -5.31
CA MET A 28 13.18 0.45 -4.31
C MET A 28 11.82 -0.14 -4.72
N THR A 29 11.44 -1.25 -4.08
CA THR A 29 10.18 -1.95 -4.38
C THR A 29 9.09 -1.56 -3.38
N PRO A 30 8.04 -0.82 -3.77
CA PRO A 30 6.95 -0.47 -2.86
C PRO A 30 6.06 -1.68 -2.53
N HIS A 31 5.75 -1.82 -1.25
CA HIS A 31 4.92 -2.89 -0.69
C HIS A 31 3.86 -2.31 0.25
N LEU A 32 2.63 -2.79 0.13
CA LEU A 32 1.52 -2.47 1.02
C LEU A 32 1.34 -3.56 2.07
N LEU A 33 1.22 -3.16 3.33
CA LEU A 33 0.66 -4.00 4.37
C LEU A 33 -0.83 -3.71 4.48
N VAL A 34 -1.65 -4.75 4.35
CA VAL A 34 -3.11 -4.64 4.29
C VAL A 34 -3.74 -5.53 5.34
N ASP A 35 -4.77 -5.01 6.00
CA ASP A 35 -5.69 -5.78 6.84
C ASP A 35 -6.70 -6.50 5.93
N ALA A 36 -6.55 -7.81 5.78
CA ALA A 36 -7.39 -8.62 4.92
C ALA A 36 -8.75 -8.99 5.56
N THR A 37 -8.98 -8.60 6.81
CA THR A 37 -10.25 -8.87 7.51
C THR A 37 -11.31 -7.81 7.25
N LEU A 38 -10.93 -6.65 6.70
CA LEU A 38 -11.87 -5.55 6.44
C LEU A 38 -12.76 -5.81 5.22
N PRO A 39 -14.04 -5.36 5.27
CA PRO A 39 -14.95 -5.48 4.14
C PRO A 39 -14.40 -4.82 2.88
N GLY A 40 -14.63 -5.47 1.74
CA GLY A 40 -14.20 -4.98 0.44
C GLY A 40 -12.78 -5.37 0.06
N VAL A 41 -11.95 -5.90 0.95
CA VAL A 41 -10.63 -6.40 0.54
C VAL A 41 -10.80 -7.65 -0.33
N GLN A 42 -10.26 -7.59 -1.55
CA GLN A 42 -10.25 -8.67 -2.52
C GLN A 42 -8.80 -9.04 -2.82
N VAL A 43 -8.35 -10.15 -2.23
CA VAL A 43 -7.03 -10.76 -2.45
C VAL A 43 -7.20 -12.28 -2.44
N PRO A 44 -6.27 -13.06 -3.02
CA PRO A 44 -6.30 -14.51 -2.89
C PRO A 44 -6.22 -14.92 -1.41
N PRO A 45 -7.13 -15.78 -0.91
CA PRO A 45 -7.09 -16.23 0.48
C PRO A 45 -5.76 -16.89 0.86
N SER A 46 -5.11 -17.58 -0.08
CA SER A 46 -3.80 -18.22 0.13
C SER A 46 -2.66 -17.23 0.38
N ALA A 47 -2.83 -15.95 0.04
CA ALA A 47 -1.84 -14.91 0.32
C ALA A 47 -1.97 -14.33 1.74
N VAL A 48 -3.10 -14.56 2.41
CA VAL A 48 -3.39 -14.00 3.73
C VAL A 48 -2.72 -14.84 4.82
N LYS A 49 -2.04 -14.16 5.75
CA LYS A 49 -1.43 -14.76 6.94
C LYS A 49 -1.82 -13.92 8.16
N GLU A 50 -2.41 -14.56 9.17
CA GLU A 50 -2.84 -13.89 10.42
C GLU A 50 -3.72 -12.65 10.17
N GLY A 51 -4.65 -12.76 9.20
CA GLY A 51 -5.55 -11.67 8.83
C GLY A 51 -4.89 -10.52 8.06
N LYS A 52 -3.61 -10.64 7.68
CA LYS A 52 -2.87 -9.62 6.94
C LYS A 52 -2.32 -10.15 5.63
N VAL A 53 -2.04 -9.25 4.70
CA VAL A 53 -1.35 -9.56 3.45
C VAL A 53 -0.36 -8.46 3.11
N VAL A 54 0.79 -8.86 2.57
CA VAL A 54 1.78 -7.94 2.00
C VAL A 54 1.67 -8.01 0.48
N LEU A 55 1.46 -6.87 -0.16
CA LEU A 55 1.25 -6.75 -1.60
C LEU A 55 2.38 -5.93 -2.23
N ASN A 56 3.10 -6.53 -3.17
CA ASN A 56 4.04 -5.78 -4.01
C ASN A 56 3.24 -4.95 -5.03
N ILE A 57 3.44 -3.63 -5.01
CA ILE A 57 2.75 -2.70 -5.92
C ILE A 57 3.73 -1.97 -6.87
N ALA A 58 4.96 -2.47 -7.00
CA ALA A 58 5.87 -1.93 -8.02
C ALA A 58 5.26 -2.11 -9.41
N GLU A 59 5.33 -1.10 -10.27
CA GLU A 59 4.74 -1.16 -11.63
C GLU A 59 5.19 -2.38 -12.44
N ARG A 60 6.42 -2.85 -12.22
CA ARG A 60 6.96 -4.07 -12.83
C ARG A 60 6.33 -5.39 -12.34
N ALA A 61 5.70 -5.39 -11.17
CA ALA A 61 5.13 -6.57 -10.51
C ALA A 61 3.61 -6.70 -10.71
N VAL A 62 2.96 -5.63 -11.16
CA VAL A 62 1.50 -5.54 -11.27
C VAL A 62 1.08 -5.00 -12.62
N VAL A 63 -0.19 -5.20 -12.97
CA VAL A 63 -0.79 -4.69 -14.21
C VAL A 63 -1.92 -3.74 -13.85
N ARG A 64 -1.96 -2.57 -14.50
CA ARG A 64 -2.99 -1.53 -14.31
C ARG A 64 -3.13 -1.11 -12.84
N LEU A 65 -2.02 -0.72 -12.22
CA LEU A 65 -2.05 -0.13 -10.88
C LEU A 65 -2.87 1.16 -10.89
N GLN A 66 -3.86 1.24 -10.02
CA GLN A 66 -4.64 2.44 -9.74
C GLN A 66 -4.63 2.66 -8.23
N ILE A 67 -4.22 3.85 -7.80
CA ILE A 67 -4.29 4.29 -6.41
C ILE A 67 -5.25 5.47 -6.38
N ASP A 68 -6.53 5.18 -6.17
CA ASP A 68 -7.61 6.16 -6.14
C ASP A 68 -7.85 6.68 -4.72
N ASN A 69 -8.80 7.60 -4.58
CA ASN A 69 -9.17 8.16 -3.28
C ASN A 69 -9.88 7.16 -2.36
N THR A 70 -10.50 6.12 -2.92
CA THR A 70 -11.30 5.14 -2.16
C THR A 70 -10.65 3.77 -2.09
N SER A 71 -9.81 3.39 -3.07
CA SER A 71 -9.18 2.08 -3.12
C SER A 71 -7.87 2.07 -3.90
N VAL A 72 -7.08 1.02 -3.68
CA VAL A 72 -5.98 0.58 -4.53
C VAL A 72 -6.47 -0.63 -5.33
N SER A 73 -6.27 -0.65 -6.64
CA SER A 73 -6.60 -1.80 -7.48
C SER A 73 -5.50 -2.09 -8.51
N PHE A 74 -5.33 -3.38 -8.82
CA PHE A 74 -4.37 -3.86 -9.82
C PHE A 74 -4.63 -5.33 -10.13
N SER A 75 -3.96 -5.90 -11.13
CA SER A 75 -3.86 -7.35 -11.32
C SER A 75 -2.45 -7.83 -11.04
N ALA A 76 -2.29 -8.93 -10.32
CA ALA A 76 -1.00 -9.53 -9.99
C ALA A 76 -1.04 -11.05 -10.06
N ARG A 77 0.13 -11.69 -10.15
CA ARG A 77 0.22 -13.15 -10.19
C ARG A 77 0.48 -13.72 -8.81
N PHE A 78 -0.36 -14.66 -8.39
CA PHE A 78 -0.21 -15.42 -7.15
C PHE A 78 -0.12 -16.90 -7.52
N GLY A 79 0.99 -17.56 -7.16
CA GLY A 79 1.21 -18.95 -7.57
C GLY A 79 1.20 -19.16 -9.10
N GLY A 80 1.57 -18.13 -9.86
CA GLY A 80 1.53 -18.17 -11.32
C GLY A 80 0.17 -17.87 -11.94
N VAL A 81 -0.90 -17.70 -11.18
CA VAL A 81 -2.25 -17.36 -11.69
C VAL A 81 -2.51 -15.86 -11.54
N SER A 82 -3.01 -15.21 -12.60
CA SER A 82 -3.39 -13.80 -12.55
C SER A 82 -4.66 -13.61 -11.71
N TYR A 83 -4.64 -12.66 -10.78
CA TYR A 83 -5.74 -12.38 -9.88
C TYR A 83 -5.98 -10.87 -9.77
N PRO A 84 -7.23 -10.39 -9.89
CA PRO A 84 -7.57 -9.00 -9.65
C PRO A 84 -7.55 -8.70 -8.15
N VAL A 85 -6.85 -7.63 -7.76
CA VAL A 85 -6.74 -7.18 -6.38
C VAL A 85 -7.48 -5.86 -6.22
N MET A 86 -8.25 -5.74 -5.14
CA MET A 86 -8.86 -4.49 -4.71
C MET A 86 -8.70 -4.33 -3.20
N VAL A 87 -8.23 -3.17 -2.76
CA VAL A 87 -7.98 -2.86 -1.36
C VAL A 87 -8.56 -1.47 -1.05
N PRO A 88 -9.60 -1.36 -0.21
CA PRO A 88 -10.07 -0.06 0.26
C PRO A 88 -8.95 0.70 0.99
N ILE A 89 -8.90 2.04 0.87
CA ILE A 89 -7.85 2.85 1.53
C ILE A 89 -7.87 2.68 3.05
N SER A 90 -9.04 2.40 3.64
CA SER A 90 -9.20 2.09 5.06
C SER A 90 -8.49 0.81 5.50
N ALA A 91 -8.27 -0.15 4.59
CA ALA A 91 -7.59 -1.42 4.87
C ALA A 91 -6.06 -1.35 4.72
N VAL A 92 -5.53 -0.25 4.16
CA VAL A 92 -4.08 -0.05 4.05
C VAL A 92 -3.53 0.34 5.43
N LEU A 93 -2.75 -0.56 6.02
CA LEU A 93 -2.12 -0.37 7.33
C LEU A 93 -0.81 0.42 7.21
N ALA A 94 -0.02 0.14 6.18
CA ALA A 94 1.24 0.83 5.92
C ALA A 94 1.71 0.64 4.47
N ILE A 95 2.59 1.54 4.01
CA ILE A 95 3.45 1.33 2.85
C ILE A 95 4.90 1.27 3.32
N HIS A 96 5.68 0.34 2.77
CA HIS A 96 7.11 0.22 3.02
C HIS A 96 7.85 -0.18 1.75
N CYS A 97 9.17 -0.22 1.83
CA CYS A 97 10.03 -0.56 0.71
C CYS A 97 10.92 -1.76 1.04
N GLU A 98 11.28 -2.54 0.02
CA GLU A 98 12.38 -3.50 0.08
C GLU A 98 13.45 -3.09 -0.96
N SER A 99 14.72 -3.10 -0.55
CA SER A 99 15.84 -2.75 -1.42
C SER A 99 16.18 -3.91 -2.36
N ALA A 100 16.33 -3.63 -3.66
CA ALA A 100 16.80 -4.62 -4.64
C ALA A 100 18.30 -4.96 -4.50
N ARG A 101 19.06 -4.18 -3.73
CA ARG A 101 20.47 -4.45 -3.39
C ARG A 101 20.67 -4.27 -1.90
N ASN A 102 20.90 -5.36 -1.18
CA ASN A 102 22.05 -5.55 -0.28
C ASN A 102 22.06 -6.97 0.30
N ARG A 103 23.21 -7.65 0.17
CA ARG A 103 23.54 -8.98 0.72
C ARG A 103 23.76 -8.98 2.24
N TYR A 104 23.22 -7.98 2.94
CA TYR A 104 23.35 -7.83 4.38
C TYR A 104 21.96 -7.51 4.92
N GLY A 105 21.28 -8.56 5.38
CA GLY A 105 19.91 -8.54 5.88
C GLY A 105 19.72 -7.60 7.07
N ARG A 106 19.54 -6.31 6.78
CA ARG A 106 19.15 -5.30 7.76
C ARG A 106 17.83 -4.71 7.31
N TRP A 107 16.80 -5.01 8.08
CA TRP A 107 15.51 -4.34 8.04
C TRP A 107 15.74 -2.84 8.13
N LEU A 108 15.78 -2.16 6.98
CA LEU A 108 15.59 -0.72 6.95
C LEU A 108 14.09 -0.49 7.17
N VAL A 109 13.64 -0.73 8.41
CA VAL A 109 12.48 -0.03 8.92
C VAL A 109 12.88 1.43 8.82
N MET A 110 12.36 2.13 7.81
CA MET A 110 12.45 3.57 7.73
C MET A 110 11.84 4.11 9.02
N ARG A 111 12.70 4.38 10.00
CA ARG A 111 12.35 4.95 11.31
C ARG A 111 11.68 6.33 11.17
N GLY A 112 11.61 6.91 9.97
CA GLY A 112 10.88 8.15 9.67
C GLY A 112 9.44 7.99 9.20
N VAL A 113 9.07 6.90 8.49
CA VAL A 113 7.73 6.81 7.86
C VAL A 113 6.67 6.29 8.83
N SER A 114 7.07 5.52 9.85
CA SER A 114 6.16 5.12 10.93
C SER A 114 5.72 6.30 11.82
N SER A 115 6.51 7.38 11.87
CA SER A 115 6.13 8.61 12.60
C SER A 115 5.13 9.44 11.81
N VAL A 116 5.21 9.46 10.48
CA VAL A 116 4.31 10.26 9.63
C VAL A 116 2.89 9.66 9.58
N MET A 117 2.74 8.35 9.84
CA MET A 117 1.42 7.67 9.74
C MET A 117 0.79 7.27 11.08
N ARG A 118 1.48 7.46 12.23
CA ARG A 118 0.88 7.35 13.58
C ARG A 118 0.42 8.69 14.16
N SER A 119 0.86 9.81 13.58
CA SER A 119 0.47 11.17 13.98
C SER A 119 -0.53 11.82 13.02
N LEU A 120 -1.16 11.02 12.16
CA LEU A 120 -2.30 11.36 11.32
C LEU A 120 -3.43 10.35 11.59
#